data_AF-A0A355FZD2-F1
#
_entry.id   AF-A0A355FZD2-F1
#
_cell.length_a   1.000
_cell.length_b   1.000
_cell.length_c   1.000
_cell.angle_alpha   90.00
_cell.angle_beta   90.00
_cell.angle_gamma   90.00
#
_symmetry.space_group_name_H-M   'P 1'
#
loop_
_entity.id
_entity.type
_entity.pdbx_description
1 polymer ?
#
loop_
_entity_poly.entity_id
_entity_poly.type
_entity_poly.pdbx_seq_one_letter_code
_entity_poly.pdbx_strand_id
1 'polypeptide(L)'
;MLLRSAFLITLTTYLLLILAESLKPGFVSNYFSAHWLLLVSLVLFAGTVHRGKSLEISPWLGWVLTTVVAIVAGVVTWNLGEPLGSLRPILTLLALALPFTIHRILDPS
;
A
#
# COMPACT_ATOMS: atom_id res chain seq x y z
N MET A 1 -18.66 -2.14 10.11
CA MET A 1 -17.59 -2.94 10.72
C MET A 1 -17.07 -3.95 9.73
N LEU A 2 -17.86 -4.96 9.31
CA LEU A 2 -17.43 -5.98 8.33
C LEU A 2 -16.75 -5.43 7.05
N LEU A 3 -17.37 -4.49 6.33
CA LEU A 3 -16.77 -3.88 5.12
C LEU A 3 -15.44 -3.16 5.37
N ARG A 4 -15.28 -2.50 6.53
CA ARG A 4 -14.06 -1.78 6.91
C ARG A 4 -12.92 -2.76 7.18
N SER A 5 -13.21 -3.79 7.98
CA SER A 5 -12.23 -4.84 8.28
C SER A 5 -11.84 -5.60 7.01
N ALA A 6 -12.83 -5.95 6.17
CA ALA A 6 -12.58 -6.58 4.88
C ALA A 6 -11.69 -5.72 3.99
N PHE A 7 -11.98 -4.41 3.87
CA PHE A 7 -11.15 -3.47 3.11
C PHE A 7 -9.70 -3.45 3.61
N LEU A 8 -9.48 -3.28 4.92
CA LEU A 8 -8.14 -3.21 5.50
C LEU A 8 -7.37 -4.52 5.30
N ILE A 9 -8.05 -5.66 5.47
CA ILE A 9 -7.45 -6.98 5.23
C ILE A 9 -7.07 -7.13 3.76
N THR A 10 -7.99 -6.85 2.83
CA THR A 10 -7.71 -6.98 1.39
C THR A 10 -6.59 -6.05 0.92
N LEU A 11 -6.57 -4.81 1.43
CA LEU A 11 -5.53 -3.84 1.10
C LEU A 11 -4.17 -4.28 1.65
N THR A 12 -4.12 -4.72 2.90
CA THR A 12 -2.87 -5.21 3.53
C THR A 12 -2.36 -6.45 2.81
N THR A 13 -3.22 -7.41 2.50
CA THR A 13 -2.87 -8.60 1.73
C THR A 13 -2.34 -8.23 0.34
N TYR A 14 -2.98 -7.29 -0.35
CA TYR A 14 -2.51 -6.78 -1.64
C TYR A 14 -1.10 -6.19 -1.54
N LEU A 15 -0.85 -5.33 -0.54
CA LEU A 15 0.45 -4.73 -0.31
C LEU A 15 1.54 -5.78 -0.04
N LEU A 16 1.25 -6.79 0.79
CA LEU A 16 2.17 -7.89 1.06
C LEU A 16 2.45 -8.75 -0.19
N LEU A 17 1.45 -8.99 -1.02
CA LEU A 17 1.62 -9.74 -2.26
C LEU A 17 2.47 -8.97 -3.28
N ILE A 18 2.27 -7.66 -3.41
CA ILE A 18 3.15 -6.82 -4.24
C ILE A 18 4.58 -6.82 -3.72
N LEU A 19 4.75 -6.76 -2.40
CA LEU A 19 6.07 -6.85 -1.79
C LEU A 19 6.75 -8.17 -2.18
N ALA A 20 6.04 -9.29 -2.04
CA ALA A 20 6.55 -10.61 -2.37
C ALA A 20 6.88 -10.74 -3.88
N GLU A 21 6.02 -10.23 -4.76
CA GLU A 21 6.27 -10.17 -6.21
C GLU A 21 7.52 -9.34 -6.53
N SER A 22 7.74 -8.24 -5.81
CA SER A 22 8.91 -7.37 -6.02
C SER A 22 10.21 -8.04 -5.55
N LEU A 23 10.15 -8.84 -4.48
CA LEU A 23 11.31 -9.59 -3.99
C LEU A 23 11.63 -10.80 -4.87
N LYS A 24 10.61 -11.45 -5.42
CA LYS A 24 10.75 -12.59 -6.31
C LYS A 24 9.78 -12.45 -7.49
N PRO A 25 10.26 -11.98 -8.65
CA PRO A 25 9.43 -11.86 -9.85
C PRO A 25 8.75 -13.20 -10.19
N GLY A 26 7.45 -13.16 -10.48
CA GLY A 26 6.66 -14.36 -10.76
C GLY A 26 6.08 -15.06 -9.53
N PHE A 27 6.38 -14.63 -8.30
CA PHE A 27 5.88 -15.32 -7.10
C PHE A 27 4.35 -15.32 -7.00
N VAL A 28 3.73 -14.18 -7.25
CA VAL A 28 2.27 -14.00 -7.24
C VAL A 28 1.75 -14.09 -8.67
N SER A 29 2.38 -13.39 -9.61
CA SER A 29 1.87 -13.23 -10.98
C SER A 29 1.78 -14.53 -11.79
N ASN A 30 2.56 -15.58 -11.44
CA ASN A 30 2.47 -16.89 -12.09
C ASN A 30 1.17 -17.65 -11.76
N TYR A 31 0.52 -17.32 -10.63
CA TYR A 31 -0.66 -18.03 -10.13
C TYR A 31 -1.89 -17.14 -10.06
N PHE A 32 -1.70 -15.84 -9.84
CA PHE A 32 -2.78 -14.91 -9.55
C PHE A 32 -2.38 -13.46 -9.87
N SER A 33 -3.28 -12.69 -10.49
CA SER A 33 -3.05 -11.24 -10.64
C SER A 33 -3.45 -10.52 -9.36
N ALA A 34 -2.46 -10.03 -8.61
CA ALA A 34 -2.66 -9.27 -7.37
C ALA A 34 -3.59 -8.05 -7.55
N HIS A 35 -3.65 -7.48 -8.76
CA HIS A 35 -4.51 -6.34 -9.09
C HIS A 35 -6.01 -6.61 -8.90
N TRP A 36 -6.46 -7.87 -8.96
CA TRP A 36 -7.84 -8.22 -8.62
C TRP A 36 -8.16 -7.92 -7.15
N LEU A 37 -7.20 -8.10 -6.24
CA LEU A 37 -7.38 -7.74 -4.83
C LEU A 37 -7.46 -6.23 -4.64
N LEU A 38 -6.72 -5.44 -5.43
CA LEU A 38 -6.86 -3.99 -5.43
C LEU A 38 -8.27 -3.58 -5.87
N LEU A 39 -8.82 -4.21 -6.91
CA LEU A 39 -10.17 -3.94 -7.39
C LEU A 39 -11.22 -4.29 -6.31
N VAL A 40 -11.10 -5.44 -5.66
CA VAL A 40 -11.96 -5.82 -4.52
C VAL A 40 -11.85 -4.80 -3.38
N SER A 41 -10.62 -4.39 -3.04
CA SER A 41 -10.38 -3.38 -2.01
C SER A 41 -11.04 -2.05 -2.35
N LEU A 42 -11.00 -1.62 -3.62
CA LEU A 42 -11.65 -0.39 -4.08
C LEU A 42 -13.18 -0.47 -3.95
N VAL A 43 -13.78 -1.62 -4.29
CA VAL A 43 -15.22 -1.84 -4.13
C VAL A 43 -15.62 -1.81 -2.65
N LEU A 44 -14.84 -2.44 -1.77
CA LEU A 44 -15.10 -2.43 -0.32
C LEU A 44 -14.96 -1.01 0.27
N PHE A 45 -13.99 -0.24 -0.21
CA PHE A 45 -13.83 1.17 0.14
C PHE A 45 -15.04 2.00 -0.28
N ALA A 46 -15.44 1.91 -1.56
CA ALA A 46 -16.59 2.62 -2.09
C ALA A 46 -17.88 2.26 -1.33
N GLY A 47 -18.09 0.99 -1.02
CA GLY A 47 -19.24 0.54 -0.21
C GLY A 47 -19.21 1.06 1.23
N THR A 48 -18.02 1.30 1.80
CA THR A 48 -17.86 1.90 3.12
C THR A 48 -18.22 3.39 3.11
N VAL A 49 -17.70 4.13 2.13
CA VAL A 49 -17.98 5.57 1.93
C VAL A 49 -19.46 5.81 1.62
N HIS A 50 -20.05 5.01 0.72
CA HIS A 50 -21.47 5.12 0.35
C HIS A 50 -22.41 4.98 1.55
N ARG A 51 -22.03 4.19 2.57
CA ARG A 51 -22.82 4.02 3.81
C ARG A 51 -22.60 5.15 4.82
N GLY A 52 -21.93 6.25 4.45
CA GLY A 52 -21.61 7.37 5.33
C GLY A 52 -20.69 6.99 6.50
N LYS A 53 -19.99 5.86 6.39
CA LYS A 53 -19.17 5.32 7.47
C LYS A 53 -17.74 5.80 7.30
N SER A 54 -17.32 6.79 8.09
CA SER A 54 -15.91 7.20 8.23
C SER A 54 -15.01 5.99 8.55
N LEU A 55 -13.85 5.85 7.91
CA LEU A 55 -12.85 4.89 8.35
C LEU A 55 -12.15 5.45 9.59
N GLU A 56 -12.73 5.18 10.75
CA GLU A 56 -12.05 5.40 12.04
C GLU A 56 -10.94 4.36 12.16
N ILE A 57 -9.74 4.76 11.73
CA ILE A 57 -8.52 3.98 11.89
C ILE A 57 -7.88 4.46 13.19
N SER A 58 -7.47 3.54 14.05
CA SER A 58 -6.75 3.93 15.27
C SER A 58 -5.40 4.59 14.89
N PRO A 59 -4.93 5.59 15.65
CA PRO A 59 -3.68 6.30 15.32
C PRO A 59 -2.49 5.33 15.13
N TRP A 60 -2.38 4.33 16.01
CA TRP A 60 -1.38 3.27 15.90
C TRP A 60 -1.49 2.48 14.58
N LEU A 61 -2.70 2.07 14.19
CA LEU A 61 -2.89 1.30 12.96
C LEU A 61 -2.59 2.14 11.71
N GLY A 62 -2.86 3.46 11.76
CA GLY A 62 -2.45 4.41 10.73
C GLY A 62 -0.95 4.40 10.50
N TRP A 63 -0.15 4.51 11.57
CA TRP A 63 1.32 4.43 11.49
C TRP A 63 1.83 3.10 10.95
N VAL A 64 1.24 1.98 11.37
CA VAL A 64 1.59 0.65 10.85
C VAL A 64 1.32 0.55 9.35
N LEU A 65 0.14 0.97 8.90
CA LEU A 65 -0.22 0.94 7.47
C LEU A 65 0.69 1.86 6.64
N THR A 66 0.97 3.07 7.13
CA THR A 66 1.90 4.00 6.49
C THR A 66 3.29 3.38 6.35
N THR A 67 3.78 2.71 7.39
CA THR A 67 5.08 2.04 7.37
C THR A 67 5.11 0.90 6.35
N VAL A 68 4.05 0.08 6.30
CA VAL A 68 3.92 -0.99 5.30
C VAL A 68 3.92 -0.41 3.88
N VAL A 69 3.14 0.64 3.63
CA VAL A 69 3.08 1.30 2.32
C VAL A 69 4.44 1.90 1.95
N ALA A 70 5.15 2.55 2.89
CA ALA A 70 6.48 3.08 2.66
C ALA A 70 7.48 1.98 2.27
N ILE A 71 7.51 0.87 3.00
CA ILE A 71 8.39 -0.26 2.69
C ILE A 71 8.07 -0.81 1.29
N VAL A 72 6.79 -1.02 0.98
CA VAL A 72 6.36 -1.50 -0.34
C VAL A 72 6.80 -0.54 -1.44
N ALA A 73 6.54 0.75 -1.30
CA ALA A 73 6.95 1.77 -2.26
C ALA A 73 8.46 1.79 -2.45
N GLY A 74 9.23 1.78 -1.36
CA GLY A 74 10.69 1.74 -1.42
C GLY A 74 11.23 0.50 -2.14
N VAL A 75 10.72 -0.69 -1.82
CA VAL A 75 11.14 -1.94 -2.46
C VAL A 75 10.74 -1.97 -3.93
N VAL A 76 9.53 -1.54 -4.27
CA VAL A 76 9.06 -1.46 -5.67
C VAL A 76 9.93 -0.49 -6.47
N THR A 77 10.15 0.73 -5.96
CA THR A 77 11.00 1.73 -6.62
C THR A 77 12.45 1.26 -6.74
N TRP A 78 12.97 0.55 -5.73
CA TRP A 78 14.30 -0.02 -5.80
C TRP A 78 14.40 -1.08 -6.90
N ASN A 79 13.44 -1.99 -7.02
CA ASN A 79 13.49 -3.06 -8.03
C ASN A 79 13.23 -2.55 -9.45
N LEU A 80 12.24 -1.68 -9.63
CA LEU A 80 11.89 -1.13 -10.95
C LEU A 80 12.82 0.00 -11.41
N GLY A 81 13.55 0.62 -10.48
CA GLY A 81 14.43 1.76 -10.74
C GLY A 81 15.83 1.39 -11.22
N GLU A 82 16.11 0.12 -11.54
CA GLU A 82 17.39 -0.30 -12.10
C GLU A 82 17.82 0.52 -13.34
N PRO A 83 16.93 0.85 -14.31
CA PRO A 83 17.27 1.67 -15.47
C PRO A 83 17.69 3.12 -15.13
N LEU A 84 17.41 3.59 -13.92
CA LEU A 84 17.61 4.98 -13.49
C LEU A 84 19.02 5.24 -12.94
N GLY A 85 19.85 4.20 -12.81
CA GLY A 85 21.26 4.32 -12.41
C GLY A 85 21.45 5.06 -11.07
N SER A 86 22.18 6.18 -11.09
CA SER A 86 22.51 6.98 -9.91
C SER A 86 21.31 7.70 -9.27
N LEU A 87 20.21 7.89 -10.01
CA LEU A 87 18.98 8.49 -9.47
C LEU A 87 18.16 7.51 -8.63
N ARG A 88 18.39 6.20 -8.79
CA ARG A 88 17.70 5.12 -8.07
C ARG A 88 17.65 5.32 -6.54
N PRO A 89 18.77 5.52 -5.81
CA PRO A 89 18.73 5.71 -4.37
C PRO A 89 17.94 6.95 -3.94
N ILE A 90 18.04 8.04 -4.71
CA ILE A 90 17.30 9.29 -4.42
C ILE A 90 15.79 9.02 -4.54
N LEU A 91 15.36 8.38 -5.62
CA LEU A 91 13.95 8.07 -5.85
C LEU A 91 13.41 7.06 -4.83
N THR A 92 14.21 6.07 -4.43
CA THR A 92 13.82 5.12 -3.38
C THR A 92 13.65 5.82 -2.02
N LEU A 93 14.53 6.74 -1.66
CA LEU A 93 14.40 7.53 -0.42
C LEU A 93 13.15 8.43 -0.47
N LEU A 94 12.88 9.06 -1.61
CA LEU A 94 11.65 9.84 -1.81
C LEU A 94 10.40 8.96 -1.70
N ALA A 95 10.40 7.78 -2.32
CA ALA A 95 9.30 6.82 -2.26
C ALA A 95 9.04 6.31 -0.82
N LEU A 96 10.10 6.14 -0.01
CA LEU A 96 9.99 5.80 1.41
C LEU A 96 9.42 6.94 2.24
N ALA A 97 9.81 8.20 1.96
CA ALA A 97 9.36 9.36 2.73
C ALA A 97 7.92 9.79 2.40
N LEU A 98 7.48 9.57 1.16
CA LEU A 98 6.21 10.09 0.64
C LEU A 98 4.96 9.64 1.42
N PRO A 99 4.83 8.37 1.85
CA PRO A 99 3.67 7.97 2.66
C PRO A 99 3.63 8.67 4.02
N PHE A 100 4.78 8.97 4.63
CA PHE A 100 4.83 9.69 5.90
C PHE A 100 4.46 11.16 5.75
N THR A 101 4.87 11.82 4.67
CA THR A 101 4.47 13.21 4.41
C THR A 101 2.97 13.30 4.14
N ILE A 102 2.41 12.38 3.36
CA ILE A 102 0.96 12.29 3.12
C ILE A 102 0.22 12.03 4.43
N HIS A 103 0.66 11.05 5.23
CA HIS A 103 0.03 10.74 6.51
C HIS A 103 -0.03 11.97 7.43
N ARG A 104 1.07 12.72 7.54
CA ARG A 104 1.15 13.94 8.36
C ARG A 104 0.27 15.09 7.83
N ILE A 105 0.06 15.18 6.52
CA ILE A 105 -0.84 16.18 5.92
C ILE A 105 -2.30 15.82 6.20
N LEU A 106 -2.64 14.53 6.14
CA LEU A 106 -4.01 14.04 6.34
C LEU A 106 -4.41 13.99 7.82
N ASP A 107 -3.47 13.76 8.73
CA ASP A 107 -3.69 13.72 10.17
C ASP A 107 -2.63 14.60 10.89
N PRO A 108 -2.86 15.92 10.97
CA PRO A 108 -1.90 16.86 11.56
C PRO A 108 -1.89 16.86 13.10
N SER A 109 -2.49 15.85 13.74
CA SER A 109 -2.65 15.76 15.20
C SER A 109 -1.36 15.53 15.99
#